data_AF-A0A836GNX1-F1
#
_entry.id   AF-A0A836GNX1-F1
#
_cell.length_a   1.000
_cell.length_b   1.000
_cell.length_c   1.000
_cell.angle_alpha   90.00
_cell.angle_beta   90.00
_cell.angle_gamma   90.00
#
_symmetry.space_group_name_H-M   'P 1'
#
loop_
_entity.id
_entity.type
_entity.pdbx_description
1 polymer ?
#
loop_
_entity_poly.entity_id
_entity_poly.type
_entity_poly.pdbx_seq_one_letter_code
_entity_poly.pdbx_strand_id
1 'polypeptide(L)'
;MESSTSRPATSIPISSRIVLRGIIQFLFAQDFKSVDIHKQLVSVYGESVMSESMVRRWVREFKAGRHSLEDESGRGRPSLITDELTTKIENAIRNDRLLTLDELHNLFPEISRSLIHEIVSEKLEFRKVCARWIPRELTPLHKATRPPYSPDLAPSDYHLFTKLKESLAGKRFQSDEEVQTAVTNWTKELAGSFYAEGISKLVSRYTKCIEIDGNYVEKD
;
A
#
# COMPACT_ATOMS: atom_id res chain seq x y z
N MET A 1 -7.16 71.44 16.15
CA MET A 1 -7.15 70.78 14.83
C MET A 1 -6.14 69.65 14.91
N GLU A 2 -6.58 68.49 15.39
CA GLU A 2 -5.74 67.30 15.45
C GLU A 2 -5.68 66.66 14.06
N SER A 3 -4.51 66.72 13.43
CA SER A 3 -4.25 66.07 12.16
C SER A 3 -4.15 64.56 12.35
N SER A 4 -5.20 63.85 11.95
CA SER A 4 -5.23 62.40 11.76
C SER A 4 -4.10 61.96 10.84
N THR A 5 -3.05 61.41 11.44
CA THR A 5 -1.93 60.81 10.69
C THR A 5 -2.34 59.40 10.27
N SER A 6 -2.73 59.26 9.00
CA SER A 6 -2.98 57.98 8.34
C SER A 6 -1.72 57.10 8.43
N ARG A 7 -1.82 55.95 9.11
CA ARG A 7 -0.76 54.93 9.12
C ARG A 7 -0.63 54.32 7.72
N PRO A 8 0.58 54.19 7.16
CA PRO A 8 0.76 53.54 5.86
C PRO A 8 0.40 52.06 5.98
N ALA A 9 -0.49 51.60 5.09
CA ALA A 9 -0.88 50.20 4.99
C ALA A 9 0.34 49.34 4.64
N THR A 10 0.92 48.71 5.64
CA THR A 10 1.98 47.73 5.45
C THR A 10 1.31 46.46 4.92
N SER A 11 1.39 46.18 3.61
CA SER A 11 0.76 44.97 3.06
C SER A 11 1.55 43.75 3.54
N ILE A 12 1.06 43.13 4.62
CA ILE A 12 1.58 41.87 5.12
C ILE A 12 1.38 40.82 4.01
N PRO A 13 2.37 39.94 3.74
CA PRO A 13 2.22 38.88 2.75
C PRO A 13 0.93 38.08 2.97
N ILE A 14 0.24 37.73 1.89
CA ILE A 14 -1.03 37.00 1.93
C ILE A 14 -0.84 35.72 2.75
N SER A 15 -1.57 35.64 3.87
CA SER A 15 -1.50 34.50 4.76
C SER A 15 -2.11 33.25 4.13
N SER A 16 -1.68 32.06 4.56
CA SER A 16 -2.19 30.81 4.02
C SER A 16 -3.72 30.70 4.21
N ARG A 17 -4.39 29.95 3.33
CA ARG A 17 -5.86 29.82 3.36
C ARG A 17 -6.41 29.34 4.70
N ILE A 18 -5.66 28.47 5.40
CA ILE A 18 -6.02 27.96 6.73
C ILE A 18 -5.97 29.09 7.77
N VAL A 19 -4.94 29.92 7.74
CA VAL A 19 -4.81 31.05 8.67
C VAL A 19 -5.92 32.07 8.44
N LEU A 20 -6.25 32.39 7.18
CA LEU A 20 -7.37 33.28 6.86
C LEU A 20 -8.70 32.75 7.41
N ARG A 21 -8.94 31.43 7.36
CA ARG A 21 -10.14 30.82 7.95
C ARG A 21 -10.14 30.90 9.46
N GLY A 22 -8.98 30.72 10.10
CA GLY A 22 -8.84 30.92 11.55
C GLY A 22 -9.14 32.36 11.98
N ILE A 23 -8.69 33.36 11.21
CA ILE A 23 -9.02 34.76 11.43
C ILE A 23 -10.52 35.01 11.27
N ILE A 24 -11.15 34.45 10.23
CA ILE A 24 -12.61 34.55 10.03
C ILE A 24 -13.35 33.92 11.21
N GLN A 25 -12.92 32.75 11.70
CA GLN A 25 -13.52 32.08 12.85
C GLN A 25 -13.41 32.94 14.12
N PHE A 26 -12.24 33.52 14.36
CA PHE A 26 -11.99 34.40 15.50
C PHE A 26 -12.86 35.66 15.45
N LEU A 27 -12.91 36.36 14.31
CA LEU A 27 -13.71 37.59 14.15
C LEU A 27 -15.21 37.29 14.19
N PHE A 28 -15.64 36.13 13.66
CA PHE A 28 -17.02 35.68 13.80
C PHE A 28 -17.39 35.43 15.27
N ALA A 29 -16.50 34.82 16.07
CA ALA A 29 -16.71 34.62 17.50
C ALA A 29 -16.78 35.94 18.30
N GLN A 30 -16.29 37.05 17.73
CA GLN A 30 -16.43 38.40 18.25
C GLN A 30 -17.69 39.13 17.72
N ASP A 31 -18.64 38.41 17.11
CA ASP A 31 -19.88 38.93 16.54
C ASP A 31 -19.71 39.95 15.39
N PHE A 32 -18.56 39.96 14.70
CA PHE A 32 -18.41 40.77 13.49
C PHE A 32 -19.24 40.21 12.34
N LYS A 33 -19.86 41.11 11.56
CA LYS A 33 -20.59 40.73 10.34
C LYS A 33 -19.61 40.39 9.23
N SER A 34 -19.99 39.48 8.33
CA SER A 34 -19.14 39.02 7.23
C SER A 34 -18.54 40.14 6.37
N VAL A 35 -19.28 41.25 6.18
CA VAL A 35 -18.81 42.42 5.43
C VAL A 35 -17.66 43.12 6.16
N ASP A 36 -17.76 43.25 7.48
CA ASP A 36 -16.76 43.92 8.30
C ASP A 36 -15.50 43.04 8.44
N ILE A 37 -15.68 41.72 8.53
CA ILE A 37 -14.58 40.74 8.45
C ILE A 37 -13.82 40.89 7.13
N HIS A 38 -14.54 40.94 6.00
CA HIS A 38 -13.92 41.11 4.68
C HIS A 38 -13.14 42.43 4.58
N LYS A 39 -13.71 43.54 5.05
CA LYS A 39 -13.03 44.85 5.07
C LYS A 39 -11.74 44.82 5.89
N GLN A 40 -11.74 44.17 7.06
CA GLN A 40 -10.53 44.01 7.88
C GLN A 40 -9.47 43.18 7.17
N LEU A 41 -9.87 42.06 6.55
CA LEU A 41 -8.94 41.23 5.78
C LEU A 41 -8.31 41.99 4.62
N VAL A 42 -9.11 42.73 3.84
CA VAL A 42 -8.62 43.55 2.72
C VAL A 42 -7.71 44.69 3.21
N SER A 43 -8.05 45.32 4.34
CA SER A 43 -7.22 46.40 4.92
C SER A 43 -5.83 45.93 5.36
N VAL A 44 -5.67 44.64 5.70
CA VAL A 44 -4.41 44.08 6.22
C VAL A 44 -3.62 43.36 5.12
N TYR A 45 -4.30 42.58 4.28
CA TYR A 45 -3.67 41.66 3.31
C TYR A 45 -3.86 42.09 1.84
N GLY A 46 -4.64 43.16 1.58
CA GLY A 46 -4.92 43.67 0.24
C GLY A 46 -6.15 43.02 -0.44
N GLU A 47 -6.51 43.55 -1.62
CA GLU A 47 -7.73 43.16 -2.35
C GLU A 47 -7.71 41.72 -2.89
N SER A 48 -6.54 41.09 -2.99
CA SER A 48 -6.35 39.75 -3.56
C SER A 48 -6.50 38.60 -2.53
N VAL A 49 -6.83 38.89 -1.28
CA VAL A 49 -6.84 37.90 -0.18
C VAL A 49 -7.93 36.83 -0.33
N MET A 50 -9.20 37.24 -0.41
CA MET A 50 -10.35 36.42 -0.77
C MET A 50 -11.58 37.29 -1.01
N SER A 51 -12.54 36.80 -1.78
CA SER A 51 -13.80 37.51 -2.00
C SER A 51 -14.71 37.52 -0.77
N GLU A 52 -15.56 38.54 -0.66
CA GLU A 52 -16.59 38.64 0.37
C GLU A 52 -17.50 37.39 0.41
N SER A 53 -17.82 36.82 -0.76
CA SER A 53 -18.60 35.59 -0.87
C SER A 53 -17.95 34.41 -0.16
N MET A 54 -16.61 34.32 -0.19
CA MET A 54 -15.85 33.28 0.51
C MET A 54 -15.93 33.47 2.02
N VAL A 55 -15.83 34.71 2.50
CA VAL A 55 -16.01 35.06 3.92
C VAL A 55 -17.41 34.68 4.40
N ARG A 56 -18.45 35.06 3.64
CA ARG A 56 -19.85 34.71 3.95
C ARG A 56 -20.08 33.20 3.99
N ARG A 57 -19.45 32.44 3.09
CA ARG A 57 -19.50 30.97 3.09
C ARG A 57 -18.91 30.40 4.38
N TRP A 58 -17.71 30.83 4.77
CA TRP A 58 -17.06 30.35 6.00
C TRP A 58 -17.83 30.74 7.27
N VAL A 59 -18.35 31.96 7.35
CA VAL A 59 -19.21 32.37 8.47
C VAL A 59 -20.45 31.48 8.58
N ARG A 60 -21.05 31.07 7.45
CA ARG A 60 -22.19 30.14 7.43
C ARG A 60 -21.80 28.74 7.94
N GLU A 61 -20.65 28.24 7.51
CA GLU A 61 -20.11 26.93 7.96
C GLU A 61 -19.82 26.94 9.47
N PHE A 62 -19.19 28.00 9.98
CA PHE A 62 -18.94 28.15 11.42
C PHE A 62 -20.25 28.28 12.22
N LYS A 63 -21.24 29.00 11.68
CA LYS A 63 -22.58 29.07 12.26
C LYS A 63 -23.29 27.70 12.27
N ALA A 64 -22.97 26.82 11.32
CA ALA A 64 -23.47 25.46 11.26
C ALA A 64 -22.72 24.48 12.19
N GLY A 65 -21.75 24.95 12.99
CA GLY A 65 -21.03 24.14 13.96
C GLY A 65 -19.74 23.49 13.44
N ARG A 66 -19.25 23.90 12.26
CA ARG A 66 -17.94 23.42 11.76
C ARG A 66 -16.81 24.01 12.61
N HIS A 67 -15.88 23.17 13.07
CA HIS A 67 -14.66 23.62 13.76
C HIS A 67 -13.38 23.41 12.93
N SER A 68 -13.44 22.63 11.85
CA SER A 68 -12.30 22.36 10.98
C SER A 68 -12.01 23.54 10.04
N LEU A 69 -10.74 23.98 10.03
CA LEU A 69 -10.21 25.00 9.12
C LEU A 69 -9.72 24.41 7.79
N GLU A 70 -9.59 23.09 7.70
CA GLU A 70 -9.11 22.41 6.50
C GLU A 70 -10.21 22.28 5.45
N ASP A 71 -9.80 22.10 4.19
CA ASP A 71 -10.73 21.70 3.15
C ASP A 71 -11.23 20.29 3.46
N GLU A 72 -12.55 20.11 3.47
CA GLU A 72 -13.10 18.76 3.45
C GLU A 72 -12.66 18.11 2.15
N SER A 73 -12.27 16.84 2.20
CA SER A 73 -12.00 16.05 1.01
C SER A 73 -13.18 16.22 0.07
N GLY A 74 -12.98 16.99 -1.01
CA GLY A 74 -14.07 17.39 -1.88
C GLY A 74 -14.78 16.15 -2.40
N ARG A 75 -16.07 16.27 -2.68
CA ARG A 75 -16.73 15.35 -3.62
C ARG A 75 -16.04 15.54 -4.98
N GLY A 76 -14.96 14.81 -5.20
CA GLY A 76 -14.34 14.69 -6.51
C GLY A 76 -15.33 14.09 -7.49
N ARG A 77 -14.92 14.03 -8.77
CA ARG A 77 -15.60 13.23 -9.79
C ARG A 77 -15.92 11.86 -9.17
N PRO A 78 -17.17 11.35 -9.28
CA PRO A 78 -17.49 10.01 -8.80
C PRO A 78 -16.45 9.05 -9.38
N SER A 79 -15.70 8.42 -8.49
CA SER A 79 -14.79 7.35 -8.84
C SER A 79 -15.64 6.28 -9.52
N LEU A 80 -15.35 5.95 -10.78
CA LEU A 80 -15.96 4.78 -11.45
C LEU A 80 -15.73 3.49 -10.65
N ILE A 81 -14.72 3.50 -9.79
CA ILE A 81 -14.39 2.45 -8.85
C ILE A 81 -15.22 2.66 -7.58
N THR A 82 -16.33 1.95 -7.45
CA THR A 82 -17.08 1.87 -6.20
C THR A 82 -16.42 0.89 -5.22
N ASP A 83 -16.65 1.05 -3.92
CA ASP A 83 -16.12 0.13 -2.91
C ASP A 83 -16.71 -1.28 -3.08
N GLU A 84 -17.98 -1.37 -3.50
CA GLU A 84 -18.63 -2.64 -3.83
C GLU A 84 -17.91 -3.38 -4.96
N LEU A 85 -17.55 -2.66 -6.02
CA LEU A 85 -16.83 -3.24 -7.15
C LEU A 85 -15.42 -3.71 -6.75
N THR A 86 -14.73 -2.89 -5.96
CA THR A 86 -13.41 -3.21 -5.42
C THR A 86 -13.46 -4.50 -4.60
N THR A 87 -14.49 -4.67 -3.77
CA THR A 87 -14.72 -5.87 -2.97
C THR A 87 -15.00 -7.10 -3.83
N LYS A 88 -15.76 -6.97 -4.93
CA LYS A 88 -16.03 -8.08 -5.86
C LYS A 88 -14.75 -8.57 -6.55
N ILE A 89 -13.90 -7.65 -7.03
CA ILE A 89 -12.61 -7.98 -7.64
C ILE A 89 -11.68 -8.64 -6.61
N GLU A 90 -11.63 -8.12 -5.38
CA GLU A 90 -10.83 -8.70 -4.32
C GLU A 90 -11.26 -10.14 -4.00
N ASN A 91 -12.56 -10.40 -3.88
CA ASN A 91 -13.09 -11.73 -3.62
C ASN A 91 -12.78 -12.71 -4.76
N ALA A 92 -12.88 -12.27 -6.02
CA ALA A 92 -12.52 -13.10 -7.17
C ALA A 92 -11.05 -13.56 -7.10
N ILE A 93 -10.13 -12.63 -6.80
CA ILE A 93 -8.70 -12.92 -6.66
C ILE A 93 -8.41 -13.80 -5.43
N ARG A 94 -9.15 -13.61 -4.33
CA ARG A 94 -9.02 -14.44 -3.12
C ARG A 94 -9.47 -15.87 -3.36
N ASN A 95 -10.53 -16.06 -4.15
CA ASN A 95 -11.06 -17.37 -4.52
C ASN A 95 -10.14 -18.11 -5.48
N ASP A 96 -9.64 -17.42 -6.51
CA ASP A 96 -8.65 -17.97 -7.42
C ASP A 96 -7.49 -16.98 -7.64
N ARG A 97 -6.36 -17.30 -7.02
CA ARG A 97 -5.16 -16.47 -7.10
C ARG A 97 -4.41 -16.63 -8.42
N LEU A 98 -4.80 -17.56 -9.30
CA LEU A 98 -4.16 -17.79 -10.61
C LEU A 98 -4.76 -16.95 -11.73
N LEU A 99 -5.89 -16.28 -11.46
CA LEU A 99 -6.59 -15.47 -12.45
C LEU A 99 -5.66 -14.52 -13.20
N THR A 100 -5.83 -14.49 -14.51
CA THR A 100 -5.20 -13.53 -15.41
C THR A 100 -6.03 -12.25 -15.45
N LEU A 101 -5.41 -11.18 -15.93
CA LEU A 101 -6.12 -9.92 -16.13
C LEU A 101 -7.24 -10.05 -17.20
N ASP A 102 -7.06 -10.98 -18.14
CA ASP A 102 -8.05 -11.32 -19.16
C ASP A 102 -9.25 -12.05 -18.55
N GLU A 103 -9.02 -13.03 -17.69
CA GLU A 103 -10.11 -13.72 -16.97
C GLU A 103 -10.86 -12.78 -16.03
N LEU A 104 -10.16 -11.87 -15.34
CA LEU A 104 -10.81 -10.84 -14.53
C LEU A 104 -11.65 -9.89 -15.40
N HIS A 105 -11.17 -9.51 -16.58
CA HIS A 105 -11.97 -8.70 -17.51
C HIS A 105 -13.20 -9.44 -18.03
N ASN A 106 -13.09 -10.74 -18.31
CA ASN A 106 -14.22 -11.57 -18.71
C ASN A 106 -15.29 -11.69 -17.60
N LEU A 107 -14.87 -11.69 -16.32
CA LEU A 107 -15.79 -11.67 -15.18
C LEU A 107 -16.44 -10.29 -14.97
N PHE A 108 -15.75 -9.21 -15.36
CA PHE A 108 -16.22 -7.84 -15.20
C PHE A 108 -16.08 -7.04 -16.51
N PRO A 109 -16.88 -7.36 -17.53
CA PRO A 109 -16.74 -6.77 -18.88
C PRO A 109 -17.07 -5.27 -18.92
N GLU A 110 -17.80 -4.75 -17.94
CA GLU A 110 -18.11 -3.32 -17.79
C GLU A 110 -16.89 -2.46 -17.43
N ILE A 111 -15.77 -3.10 -17.07
CA ILE A 111 -14.56 -2.44 -16.58
C ILE A 111 -13.44 -2.70 -17.58
N SER A 112 -12.74 -1.64 -17.97
CA SER A 112 -11.59 -1.79 -18.83
C SER A 112 -10.47 -2.59 -18.15
N ARG A 113 -9.75 -3.39 -18.93
CA ARG A 113 -8.57 -4.14 -18.48
C ARG A 113 -7.59 -3.27 -17.69
N SER A 114 -7.33 -2.04 -18.16
CA SER A 114 -6.41 -1.10 -17.49
C SER A 114 -6.92 -0.66 -16.12
N LEU A 115 -8.22 -0.44 -15.98
CA LEU A 115 -8.81 -0.05 -14.70
C LEU A 115 -8.81 -1.22 -13.71
N ILE A 116 -9.03 -2.46 -14.18
CA ILE A 116 -8.83 -3.66 -13.35
C ILE A 116 -7.39 -3.73 -12.86
N HIS A 117 -6.41 -3.51 -13.73
CA HIS A 117 -5.00 -3.48 -13.31
C HIS A 117 -4.77 -2.44 -12.22
N GLU A 118 -5.23 -1.20 -12.41
CA GLU A 118 -5.10 -0.12 -11.42
C GLU A 118 -5.77 -0.47 -10.07
N ILE A 119 -6.99 -1.02 -10.09
CA ILE A 119 -7.68 -1.45 -8.87
C ILE A 119 -6.87 -2.52 -8.14
N VAL A 120 -6.38 -3.52 -8.88
CA VAL A 120 -5.66 -4.65 -8.29
C VAL A 120 -4.28 -4.24 -7.78
N SER A 121 -3.53 -3.43 -8.53
CA SER A 121 -2.15 -3.05 -8.18
C SER A 121 -2.06 -1.88 -7.22
N GLU A 122 -2.89 -0.84 -7.40
CA GLU A 122 -2.78 0.41 -6.65
C GLU A 122 -3.72 0.44 -5.44
N LYS A 123 -4.98 0.02 -5.61
CA LYS A 123 -5.97 0.09 -4.52
C LYS A 123 -5.93 -1.10 -3.59
N LEU A 124 -5.93 -2.31 -4.15
CA LEU A 124 -5.89 -3.56 -3.38
C LEU A 124 -4.46 -4.01 -3.07
N GLU A 125 -3.47 -3.36 -3.67
CA GLU A 125 -2.05 -3.65 -3.51
C GLU A 125 -1.68 -5.14 -3.72
N PHE A 126 -2.36 -5.84 -4.62
CA PHE A 126 -1.91 -7.17 -5.04
C PHE A 126 -0.76 -7.06 -6.03
N ARG A 127 0.23 -7.94 -5.88
CA ARG A 127 1.30 -8.13 -6.85
C ARG A 127 1.29 -9.54 -7.39
N LYS A 128 1.63 -9.67 -8.67
CA LYS A 128 1.78 -10.98 -9.30
C LYS A 128 3.19 -11.52 -9.04
N VAL A 129 3.28 -12.61 -8.30
CA VAL A 129 4.52 -13.35 -8.07
C VAL A 129 4.43 -14.64 -8.86
N CYS A 130 5.24 -14.74 -9.91
CA CYS A 130 5.11 -15.76 -10.95
C CYS A 130 3.69 -15.75 -11.56
N ALA A 131 2.88 -16.78 -11.31
CA ALA A 131 1.50 -16.89 -11.80
C ALA A 131 0.44 -16.47 -10.76
N ARG A 132 0.84 -16.15 -9.52
CA ARG A 132 -0.09 -16.00 -8.39
C ARG A 132 -0.20 -14.55 -7.92
N TRP A 133 -1.41 -14.07 -7.68
CA TRP A 133 -1.66 -12.80 -7.00
C TRP A 133 -1.42 -12.92 -5.49
N ILE A 134 -0.60 -12.03 -4.94
CA ILE A 134 -0.21 -11.99 -3.54
C ILE A 134 -0.39 -10.56 -3.02
N PRO A 135 -1.11 -10.34 -1.91
CA PRO A 135 -1.18 -9.03 -1.26
C PRO A 135 0.23 -8.53 -0.92
N ARG A 136 0.50 -7.25 -1.20
CA ARG A 136 1.79 -6.60 -0.91
C ARG A 136 2.10 -6.63 0.59
N GLU A 137 1.10 -6.35 1.41
CA GLU A 137 1.18 -6.49 2.86
C GLU A 137 0.41 -7.74 3.32
N LEU A 138 1.10 -8.61 4.03
CA LEU A 138 0.49 -9.80 4.61
C LEU A 138 -0.16 -9.44 5.94
N THR A 139 -1.47 -9.60 6.03
CA THR A 139 -2.18 -9.46 7.30
C THR A 139 -1.61 -10.42 8.36
N PRO A 140 -1.73 -10.11 9.66
CA PRO A 140 -1.35 -11.02 10.74
C PRO A 140 -1.99 -12.41 10.59
N LEU A 141 -3.23 -12.47 10.10
CA LEU A 141 -3.93 -13.71 9.77
C LEU A 141 -3.25 -14.48 8.63
N HIS A 142 -2.77 -13.79 7.58
CA HIS A 142 -1.99 -14.42 6.51
C HIS A 142 -0.65 -14.96 7.03
N LYS A 143 -0.01 -14.30 8.01
CA LYS A 143 1.22 -14.79 8.64
C LYS A 143 0.93 -16.04 9.49
N ALA A 144 -0.16 -16.05 10.25
CA ALA A 144 -0.57 -17.16 11.09
C ALA A 144 -1.06 -18.39 10.32
N THR A 145 -1.59 -18.21 9.10
CA THR A 145 -2.05 -19.30 8.22
C THR A 145 -0.95 -19.84 7.31
N ARG A 146 0.26 -19.29 7.36
CA ARG A 146 1.41 -19.93 6.71
C ARG A 146 1.70 -21.24 7.45
N PRO A 147 1.80 -22.37 6.73
CA PRO A 147 2.28 -23.58 7.35
C PRO A 147 3.61 -23.29 8.05
N PRO A 148 3.89 -23.91 9.21
CA PRO A 148 5.19 -23.86 9.89
C PRO A 148 6.24 -24.65 9.10
N TYR A 149 6.35 -24.38 7.79
CA TYR A 149 7.29 -25.02 6.91
C TYR A 149 8.57 -24.21 6.92
N SER A 150 9.57 -24.74 7.63
CA SER A 150 10.92 -24.19 7.70
C SER A 150 11.82 -24.97 6.74
N PRO A 151 11.92 -24.56 5.45
CA PRO A 151 12.74 -25.27 4.46
C PRO A 151 14.23 -25.29 4.84
N ASP A 152 14.67 -24.35 5.65
CA ASP A 152 16.00 -24.29 6.27
C ASP A 152 16.25 -25.38 7.32
N LEU A 153 15.21 -26.05 7.81
CA LEU A 153 15.28 -27.18 8.75
C LEU A 153 14.93 -28.54 8.12
N ALA A 154 14.52 -28.56 6.84
CA ALA A 154 14.20 -29.80 6.12
C ALA A 154 15.41 -30.31 5.32
N PRO A 155 15.97 -31.50 5.62
CA PRO A 155 17.15 -32.04 4.90
C PRO A 155 16.91 -32.22 3.41
N SER A 156 15.67 -32.47 3.01
CA SER A 156 15.25 -32.46 1.61
C SER A 156 15.55 -31.14 0.93
N ASP A 157 15.23 -30.01 1.54
CA ASP A 157 15.32 -28.69 0.93
C ASP A 157 16.73 -28.10 1.01
N TYR A 158 17.34 -28.09 2.20
CA TYR A 158 18.66 -27.47 2.37
C TYR A 158 19.82 -28.30 1.83
N HIS A 159 19.64 -29.63 1.69
CA HIS A 159 20.73 -30.53 1.27
C HIS A 159 20.43 -31.23 -0.06
N LEU A 160 19.42 -32.13 -0.09
CA LEU A 160 19.16 -32.98 -1.26
C LEU A 160 18.76 -32.17 -2.49
N PHE A 161 17.70 -31.37 -2.39
CA PHE A 161 17.18 -30.58 -3.51
C PHE A 161 18.08 -29.41 -3.89
N THR A 162 18.89 -28.91 -2.96
CA THR A 162 19.92 -27.93 -3.29
C THR A 162 20.92 -28.54 -4.28
N LYS A 163 21.44 -29.75 -4.00
CA LYS A 163 22.37 -30.44 -4.91
C LYS A 163 21.71 -30.98 -6.17
N LEU A 164 20.46 -31.42 -6.09
CA LEU A 164 19.70 -31.83 -7.27
C LEU A 164 19.53 -30.66 -8.25
N LYS A 165 19.16 -29.47 -7.75
CA LYS A 165 19.02 -28.27 -8.59
C LYS A 165 20.32 -27.89 -9.26
N GLU A 166 21.46 -27.96 -8.55
CA GLU A 166 22.79 -27.74 -9.14
C GLU A 166 23.08 -28.75 -10.27
N SER A 167 22.79 -30.04 -10.06
CA SER A 167 23.00 -31.11 -11.05
C SER A 167 22.11 -30.95 -12.30
N LEU A 168 20.90 -30.42 -12.13
CA LEU A 168 19.95 -30.20 -13.23
C LEU A 168 20.11 -28.84 -13.92
N ALA A 169 20.89 -27.92 -13.33
CA ALA A 169 21.04 -26.57 -13.86
C ALA A 169 21.61 -26.59 -15.29
N GLY A 170 20.95 -25.88 -16.20
CA GLY A 170 21.36 -25.76 -17.60
C GLY A 170 21.02 -26.95 -18.50
N LYS A 171 20.50 -28.05 -17.95
CA LYS A 171 20.05 -29.20 -18.74
C LYS A 171 18.65 -28.92 -19.32
N ARG A 172 18.43 -29.33 -20.57
CA ARG A 172 17.12 -29.32 -21.22
C ARG A 172 16.70 -30.75 -21.48
N PHE A 173 15.48 -31.08 -21.08
CA PHE A 173 14.88 -32.39 -21.27
C PHE A 173 13.71 -32.25 -22.23
N GLN A 174 13.51 -33.24 -23.11
CA GLN A 174 12.46 -33.24 -24.12
C GLN A 174 11.21 -34.00 -23.67
N SER A 175 11.30 -34.77 -22.57
CA SER A 175 10.16 -35.49 -22.00
C SER A 175 10.30 -35.72 -20.49
N ASP A 176 9.19 -36.08 -19.84
CA ASP A 176 9.16 -36.37 -18.41
C ASP A 176 9.95 -37.65 -18.07
N GLU A 177 9.98 -38.64 -18.97
CA GLU A 177 10.76 -39.87 -18.81
C GLU A 177 12.27 -39.58 -18.75
N GLU A 178 12.73 -38.61 -19.54
CA GLU A 178 14.12 -38.17 -19.54
C GLU A 178 14.49 -37.52 -18.19
N VAL A 179 13.59 -36.68 -17.66
CA VAL A 179 13.75 -36.08 -16.32
C VAL A 179 13.79 -37.16 -15.24
N GLN A 180 12.82 -38.08 -15.25
CA GLN A 180 12.76 -39.17 -14.26
C GLN A 180 14.03 -40.02 -14.27
N THR A 181 14.54 -40.35 -15.46
CA THR A 181 15.76 -41.12 -15.63
C THR A 181 16.98 -40.36 -15.10
N ALA A 182 17.10 -39.07 -15.42
CA ALA A 182 18.21 -38.23 -14.95
C ALA A 182 18.22 -38.10 -13.42
N VAL A 183 17.07 -37.87 -12.80
CA VAL A 183 16.94 -37.78 -11.33
C VAL A 183 17.23 -39.14 -10.67
N THR A 184 16.73 -40.23 -11.25
CA THR A 184 16.95 -41.59 -10.73
C THR A 184 18.42 -42.00 -10.80
N ASN A 185 19.10 -41.69 -11.91
CA ASN A 185 20.52 -41.99 -12.03
C ASN A 185 21.36 -41.15 -11.07
N TRP A 186 21.08 -39.84 -10.99
CA TRP A 186 21.76 -38.96 -10.05
C TRP A 186 21.61 -39.43 -8.60
N THR A 187 20.40 -39.82 -8.18
CA THR A 187 20.17 -40.33 -6.82
C THR A 187 20.88 -41.66 -6.57
N LYS A 188 20.97 -42.56 -7.56
CA LYS A 188 21.71 -43.83 -7.44
C LYS A 188 23.22 -43.63 -7.34
N GLU A 189 23.76 -42.56 -7.90
CA GLU A 189 25.19 -42.23 -7.85
C GLU A 189 25.62 -41.64 -6.50
N LEU A 190 24.67 -41.21 -5.66
CA LEU A 190 24.98 -40.63 -4.35
C LEU A 190 25.38 -41.71 -3.35
N ALA A 191 26.53 -41.51 -2.70
CA ALA A 191 26.98 -42.35 -1.61
C ALA A 191 26.08 -42.20 -0.37
N GLY A 192 25.93 -43.26 0.44
CA GLY A 192 25.18 -43.21 1.70
C GLY A 192 25.68 -42.12 2.66
N SER A 193 26.97 -41.79 2.60
CA SER A 193 27.58 -40.70 3.37
C SER A 193 27.00 -39.32 3.05
N PHE A 194 26.56 -39.09 1.81
CA PHE A 194 25.92 -37.83 1.41
C PHE A 194 24.63 -37.60 2.19
N TYR A 195 23.80 -38.63 2.33
CA TYR A 195 22.56 -38.55 3.11
C TYR A 195 22.85 -38.40 4.60
N ALA A 196 23.83 -39.14 5.12
CA ALA A 196 24.25 -39.05 6.52
C ALA A 196 24.75 -37.64 6.88
N GLU A 197 25.51 -36.98 6.00
CA GLU A 197 25.96 -35.60 6.17
C GLU A 197 24.79 -34.61 6.19
N GLY A 198 23.80 -34.80 5.31
CA GLY A 198 22.59 -33.98 5.30
C GLY A 198 21.83 -34.07 6.63
N ILE A 199 21.67 -35.28 7.17
CA ILE A 199 21.00 -35.53 8.44
C ILE A 199 21.82 -35.02 9.63
N SER A 200 23.14 -35.17 9.63
CA SER A 200 23.98 -34.70 10.75
C SER A 200 23.94 -33.17 10.92
N LYS A 201 23.78 -32.42 9.83
CA LYS A 201 23.58 -30.96 9.84
C LYS A 201 22.29 -30.50 10.53
N LEU A 202 21.33 -31.39 10.79
CA LEU A 202 20.11 -31.03 11.53
C LEU A 202 20.44 -30.52 12.93
N VAL A 203 21.38 -31.17 13.62
CA VAL A 203 21.71 -30.83 15.01
C VAL A 203 22.19 -29.38 15.11
N SER A 204 23.16 -29.00 14.27
CA SER A 204 23.67 -27.62 14.23
C SER A 204 22.61 -26.61 13.76
N ARG A 205 21.74 -26.99 12.82
CA ARG A 205 20.68 -26.11 12.32
C ARG A 205 19.60 -25.85 13.37
N TYR A 206 19.19 -26.87 14.13
CA TYR A 206 18.27 -26.70 15.26
C TYR A 206 18.87 -25.82 16.36
N THR A 207 20.13 -26.03 16.72
CA THR A 207 20.83 -25.18 17.70
C THR A 207 20.84 -23.72 17.24
N LYS A 208 21.22 -23.47 15.98
CA LYS A 208 21.25 -22.11 15.40
C LYS A 208 19.85 -21.49 15.37
N CYS A 209 18.81 -22.25 15.04
CA CYS A 209 17.42 -21.79 15.07
C CYS A 209 16.97 -21.37 16.47
N ILE A 210 17.36 -22.11 17.51
CA ILE A 210 17.07 -21.78 18.91
C ILE A 210 17.82 -20.50 19.32
N GLU A 211 19.11 -20.38 18.96
CA GLU A 211 19.93 -19.20 19.28
C GLU A 211 19.40 -17.91 18.66
N ILE A 212 18.76 -18.00 17.50
CA ILE A 212 18.16 -16.84 16.79
C ILE A 212 16.66 -16.69 17.05
N ASP A 213 16.14 -17.26 18.14
CA ASP A 213 14.74 -17.14 18.58
C ASP A 213 13.72 -17.56 17.50
N GLY A 214 14.01 -18.65 16.79
CA GLY A 214 13.13 -19.20 15.77
C GLY A 214 13.16 -18.47 14.42
N ASN A 215 14.08 -17.52 14.22
CA ASN A 215 14.33 -16.93 12.90
C ASN A 215 14.93 -17.94 11.90
N TYR A 216 14.95 -17.57 10.63
CA TYR A 216 15.47 -18.42 9.55
C TYR A 216 16.98 -18.64 9.66
N VAL A 217 17.40 -19.89 9.48
CA VAL A 217 18.80 -20.29 9.47
C VAL A 217 19.40 -20.08 8.08
N GLU A 218 20.36 -19.14 7.97
CA GLU A 218 21.08 -18.88 6.74
C GLU A 218 21.90 -20.10 6.26
N LYS A 219 22.14 -20.18 4.95
CA LYS A 219 23.00 -21.19 4.35
C LYS A 219 24.46 -20.88 4.68
N ASP A 220 25.15 -21.84 5.28
CA ASP A 220 26.61 -21.79 5.46
C ASP A 220 27.36 -21.96 4.12
#